data_AF-A0A350EYL9-F1
#
_entry.id   AF-A0A350EYL9-F1
#
_cell.length_a   1.000
_cell.length_b   1.000
_cell.length_c   1.000
_cell.angle_alpha   90.00
_cell.angle_beta   90.00
_cell.angle_gamma   90.00
#
_symmetry.space_group_name_H-M   'P 1'
#
loop_
_entity.id
_entity.type
_entity.pdbx_description
1 polymer ?
#
loop_
_entity_poly.entity_id
_entity_poly.type
_entity_poly.pdbx_seq_one_letter_code
_entity_poly.pdbx_strand_id
1 'polypeptide(L)'
;RPVRWGEDVLGGTFLSHHGNWQADSTRGIIVPEQKNNPILIGVGDIWGNSDVYRTYKEGASLPTNCTALVWGQPLMGRNHDDAPNPKLEPLPVAWFKHWQTSDGRQARVFHSTMGSAHDLQSPGLRRLVINAAYWGMGMESAITPTRSVGIVGTYQPLESGFNYKKLGVVPKPVSAYK
;
A
#
# COMPACT_ATOMS: atom_id res chain seq x y z
N ARG A 1 7.83 -13.72 24.77
CA ARG A 1 7.02 -12.47 24.72
C ARG A 1 5.93 -12.62 23.67
N PRO A 2 4.74 -12.02 23.84
CA PRO A 2 3.74 -11.97 22.77
C PRO A 2 4.33 -11.35 21.50
N VAL A 3 3.96 -11.88 20.33
CA VAL A 3 4.34 -11.32 19.03
C VAL A 3 3.55 -10.03 18.83
N ARG A 4 4.24 -8.90 18.63
CA ARG A 4 3.62 -7.64 18.22
C ARG A 4 3.51 -7.67 16.71
N TRP A 5 2.30 -7.92 16.21
CA TRP A 5 2.08 -8.21 14.80
C TRP A 5 2.65 -7.14 13.85
N GLY A 6 2.38 -5.87 14.12
CA GLY A 6 2.88 -4.76 13.31
C GLY A 6 4.41 -4.70 13.28
N GLU A 7 5.04 -4.54 14.45
CA GLU A 7 6.48 -4.31 14.53
C GLU A 7 7.31 -5.57 14.25
N ASP A 8 6.93 -6.70 14.85
CA ASP A 8 7.73 -7.92 14.78
C ASP A 8 7.55 -8.64 13.42
N VAL A 9 6.32 -8.69 12.88
CA VAL A 9 6.02 -9.42 11.64
C VAL A 9 6.06 -8.50 10.43
N LEU A 10 5.32 -7.39 10.44
CA LEU A 10 5.17 -6.52 9.26
C LEU A 10 6.31 -5.51 9.12
N GLY A 11 6.97 -5.11 10.21
CA GLY A 11 7.96 -4.03 10.21
C GLY A 11 7.40 -2.65 10.53
N GLY A 12 6.11 -2.55 10.87
CA GLY A 12 5.44 -1.32 11.27
C GLY A 12 3.93 -1.53 11.42
N THR A 13 3.28 -0.66 12.17
CA THR A 13 1.81 -0.58 12.27
C THR A 13 1.35 0.78 11.80
N PHE A 14 0.08 0.94 11.43
CA PHE A 14 -0.47 2.26 11.13
C PHE A 14 -0.34 3.20 12.34
N LEU A 15 0.24 4.38 12.13
CA LEU A 15 0.34 5.44 13.13
C LEU A 15 -0.49 6.66 12.75
N SER A 16 -0.38 7.11 11.49
CA SER A 16 -1.10 8.28 10.98
C SER A 16 -1.16 8.32 9.46
N HIS A 17 -2.05 9.15 8.93
CA HIS A 17 -1.98 9.61 7.55
C HIS A 17 -0.83 10.61 7.39
N HIS A 18 -0.10 10.53 6.28
CA HIS A 18 1.00 11.42 5.93
C HIS A 18 0.57 12.35 4.79
N GLY A 19 -0.04 13.47 5.17
CA GLY A 19 -0.69 14.41 4.26
C GLY A 19 -2.11 14.75 4.67
N ASN A 20 -2.87 15.35 3.77
CA ASN A 20 -4.25 15.73 4.04
C ASN A 20 -5.17 14.52 3.84
N TRP A 21 -5.68 13.99 4.95
CA TRP A 21 -6.59 12.85 4.95
C TRP A 21 -7.77 13.02 4.00
N GLN A 22 -7.99 12.04 3.13
CA GLN A 22 -9.04 12.04 2.09
C GLN A 22 -8.98 13.19 1.09
N ALA A 23 -7.85 13.91 1.00
CA ALA A 23 -7.64 14.98 0.03
C ALA A 23 -6.38 14.77 -0.81
N ASP A 24 -5.38 14.09 -0.27
CA ASP A 24 -4.19 13.70 -1.01
C ASP A 24 -4.36 12.28 -1.63
N SER A 25 -3.45 11.91 -2.53
CA SER A 25 -3.32 10.57 -3.10
C SER A 25 -1.86 10.12 -3.13
N THR A 26 -1.62 8.86 -3.49
CA THR A 26 -0.29 8.25 -3.45
C THR A 26 0.20 7.91 -4.85
N ARG A 27 1.33 8.48 -5.25
CA ARG A 27 2.13 7.99 -6.39
C ARG A 27 3.24 7.08 -5.88
N GLY A 28 3.27 5.84 -6.36
CA GLY A 28 4.34 4.89 -6.04
C GLY A 28 5.58 5.11 -6.92
N ILE A 29 6.74 5.18 -6.29
CA ILE A 29 8.05 5.36 -6.91
C ILE A 29 8.91 4.15 -6.54
N ILE A 30 9.37 3.42 -7.55
CA ILE A 30 10.22 2.25 -7.34
C ILE A 30 11.56 2.67 -6.73
N VAL A 31 12.00 1.96 -5.68
CA VAL A 31 13.34 2.11 -5.09
C VAL A 31 14.38 1.69 -6.13
N PRO A 32 15.25 2.60 -6.61
CA PRO A 32 16.18 2.31 -7.71
C PRO A 32 17.09 1.11 -7.46
N GLU A 33 17.55 0.95 -6.22
CA GLU A 33 18.43 -0.13 -5.76
C GLU A 33 17.73 -1.50 -5.80
N GLN A 34 16.39 -1.53 -5.81
CA GLN A 34 15.59 -2.75 -5.81
C GLN A 34 15.00 -3.09 -7.19
N LYS A 35 15.35 -2.38 -8.27
CA LYS A 35 14.80 -2.61 -9.62
C LYS A 35 14.90 -4.06 -10.12
N ASN A 36 15.88 -4.82 -9.64
CA ASN A 36 16.11 -6.22 -10.00
C ASN A 36 15.40 -7.21 -9.06
N ASN A 37 14.66 -6.73 -8.06
CA ASN A 37 13.91 -7.58 -7.15
C ASN A 37 12.78 -8.30 -7.91
N PRO A 38 12.58 -9.62 -7.74
CA PRO A 38 11.53 -10.37 -8.41
C PRO A 38 10.13 -9.76 -8.25
N ILE A 39 9.85 -9.16 -7.08
CA ILE A 39 8.55 -8.52 -6.79
C ILE A 39 8.29 -7.34 -7.75
N LEU A 40 9.34 -6.68 -8.24
CA LEU A 40 9.25 -5.48 -9.07
C LEU A 40 9.29 -5.73 -10.57
N ILE A 41 9.40 -7.00 -11.01
CA ILE A 41 9.43 -7.34 -12.44
C ILE A 41 8.18 -6.85 -13.17
N GLY A 42 8.38 -5.96 -14.14
CA GLY A 42 7.31 -5.35 -14.95
C GLY A 42 6.40 -4.38 -14.20
N VAL A 43 6.68 -4.08 -12.93
CA VAL A 43 5.91 -3.11 -12.15
C VAL A 43 6.28 -1.71 -12.61
N GLY A 44 5.26 -0.96 -13.00
CA GLY A 44 5.35 0.46 -13.34
C GLY A 44 4.01 1.12 -13.07
N ASP A 45 4.00 2.44 -13.05
CA ASP A 45 2.79 3.26 -12.91
C ASP A 45 1.87 2.84 -11.74
N ILE A 46 2.39 3.04 -10.53
CA ILE A 46 1.64 2.79 -9.30
C ILE A 46 1.00 4.10 -8.88
N TRP A 47 -0.33 4.09 -8.79
CA TRP A 47 -1.09 5.19 -8.22
C TRP A 47 -2.32 4.66 -7.48
N GLY A 48 -2.64 5.27 -6.35
CA GLY A 48 -3.84 4.98 -5.59
C GLY A 48 -4.41 6.25 -5.01
N ASN A 49 -5.73 6.37 -4.92
CA ASN A 49 -6.36 7.54 -4.32
C ASN A 49 -6.39 7.47 -2.78
N SER A 50 -5.73 6.49 -2.15
CA SER A 50 -5.51 6.47 -0.72
C SER A 50 -4.36 7.40 -0.30
N ASP A 51 -4.42 7.87 0.95
CA ASP A 51 -3.30 8.58 1.57
C ASP A 51 -2.08 7.67 1.78
N VAL A 52 -0.91 8.28 1.89
CA VAL A 52 0.29 7.60 2.37
C VAL A 52 0.17 7.38 3.88
N TYR A 53 0.46 6.18 4.36
CA TYR A 53 0.47 5.88 5.80
C TYR A 53 1.88 5.95 6.38
N ARG A 54 1.98 6.57 7.55
CA ARG A 54 3.18 6.51 8.39
C ARG A 54 3.12 5.28 9.28
N THR A 55 4.19 4.48 9.26
CA THR A 55 4.26 3.21 10.01
C THR A 55 5.38 3.13 11.05
N TYR A 56 6.15 4.21 11.18
CA TYR A 56 7.19 4.41 12.16
C TYR A 56 7.20 5.88 12.59
N LYS A 57 7.79 6.18 13.76
CA LYS A 57 7.85 7.54 14.30
C LYS A 57 8.60 8.50 13.37
N GLU A 58 8.21 9.76 13.34
CA GLU A 58 8.96 10.79 12.62
C GLU A 58 10.42 10.84 13.09
N GLY A 59 11.35 11.04 12.14
CA GLY A 59 12.79 10.96 12.39
C GLY A 59 13.36 9.54 12.54
N ALA A 60 12.53 8.49 12.50
CA ALA A 60 12.96 7.10 12.43
C ALA A 60 12.90 6.57 10.98
N SER A 61 13.13 5.26 10.83
CA SER A 61 13.08 4.55 9.57
C SER A 61 12.39 3.20 9.73
N LEU A 62 12.12 2.53 8.60
CA LEU A 62 11.80 1.11 8.62
C LEU A 62 12.88 0.33 9.40
N PRO A 63 12.50 -0.73 10.14
CA PRO A 63 13.45 -1.60 10.80
C PRO A 63 14.51 -2.13 9.83
N THR A 64 15.74 -2.34 10.31
CA THR A 64 16.90 -2.73 9.48
C THR A 64 16.73 -4.05 8.73
N ASN A 65 15.81 -4.91 9.17
CA ASN A 65 15.47 -6.15 8.47
C ASN A 65 14.35 -6.00 7.42
N CYS A 66 13.85 -4.78 7.20
CA CYS A 66 12.90 -4.47 6.14
C CYS A 66 13.62 -3.85 4.95
N THR A 67 13.23 -4.22 3.74
CA THR A 67 13.75 -3.66 2.50
C THR A 67 12.61 -3.00 1.74
N ALA A 68 12.64 -1.66 1.68
CA ALA A 68 11.69 -0.88 0.91
C ALA A 68 11.78 -1.22 -0.58
N LEU A 69 10.63 -1.36 -1.23
CA LEU A 69 10.49 -1.62 -2.67
C LEU A 69 9.86 -0.42 -3.40
N VAL A 70 8.92 0.25 -2.74
CA VAL A 70 8.18 1.39 -3.31
C VAL A 70 8.05 2.49 -2.26
N TRP A 71 8.46 3.70 -2.62
CA TRP A 71 8.16 4.94 -1.91
C TRP A 71 6.81 5.49 -2.39
N GLY A 72 5.96 5.94 -1.48
CA GLY A 72 4.73 6.65 -1.79
C GLY A 72 4.94 8.16 -1.63
N GLN A 73 4.89 8.88 -2.74
CA GLN A 73 4.88 10.34 -2.78
C GLN A 73 3.43 10.83 -2.66
N PRO A 74 3.09 11.62 -1.62
CA PRO A 74 1.80 12.30 -1.57
C PRO A 74 1.63 13.27 -2.74
N LEU A 75 0.47 13.29 -3.37
CA LEU A 75 0.05 14.24 -4.40
C LEU A 75 -0.96 15.24 -3.83
N MET A 76 -0.97 16.48 -4.35
CA MET A 76 -1.89 17.56 -3.96
C MET A 76 -3.26 17.39 -4.64
N GLY A 77 -3.93 16.27 -4.38
CA GLY A 77 -5.21 15.93 -4.95
C GLY A 77 -5.38 14.42 -5.12
N ARG A 78 -6.52 14.01 -5.71
CA ARG A 78 -6.95 12.62 -5.83
C ARG A 78 -7.05 12.13 -7.27
N ASN A 79 -6.28 12.73 -8.17
CA ASN A 79 -6.12 12.31 -9.55
C ASN A 79 -4.70 11.82 -9.82
N HIS A 80 -4.57 10.98 -10.84
CA HIS A 80 -3.31 10.38 -11.25
C HIS A 80 -2.19 11.40 -11.52
N ASP A 81 -2.55 12.49 -12.21
CA ASP A 81 -1.62 13.49 -12.74
C ASP A 81 -1.44 14.70 -11.81
N ASP A 82 -2.07 14.70 -10.63
CA ASP A 82 -1.93 15.79 -9.68
C ASP A 82 -0.45 15.96 -9.26
N ALA A 83 -0.05 17.19 -9.00
CA ALA A 83 1.32 17.52 -8.66
C ALA A 83 1.74 16.90 -7.32
N PRO A 84 3.00 16.45 -7.16
CA PRO A 84 3.53 16.04 -5.86
C PRO A 84 3.38 17.15 -4.81
N ASN A 85 3.11 16.76 -3.56
CA ASN A 85 3.14 17.69 -2.44
C ASN A 85 4.60 17.97 -2.06
N PRO A 86 5.13 19.20 -2.31
CA PRO A 86 6.54 19.49 -2.10
C PRO A 86 6.93 19.63 -0.62
N LYS A 87 5.94 19.64 0.29
CA LYS A 87 6.16 19.78 1.74
C LYS A 87 6.36 18.43 2.43
N LEU A 88 6.11 17.32 1.73
CA LEU A 88 6.10 15.98 2.32
C LEU A 88 7.12 15.10 1.60
N GLU A 89 8.01 14.51 2.40
CA GLU A 89 8.88 13.43 1.94
C GLU A 89 8.05 12.19 1.54
N PRO A 90 8.50 11.40 0.56
CA PRO A 90 7.95 10.07 0.34
C PRO A 90 8.20 9.14 1.54
N LEU A 91 7.22 8.31 1.88
CA LEU A 91 7.35 7.24 2.89
C LEU A 91 7.23 5.87 2.23
N PRO A 92 7.77 4.79 2.80
CA PRO A 92 7.69 3.49 2.14
C PRO A 92 6.25 2.99 2.20
N VAL A 93 5.73 2.56 1.04
CA VAL A 93 4.35 2.04 0.89
C VAL A 93 4.31 0.57 0.48
N ALA A 94 5.47 0.00 0.13
CA ALA A 94 5.64 -1.43 -0.01
C ALA A 94 7.07 -1.85 0.34
N TRP A 95 7.21 -2.93 1.09
CA TRP A 95 8.50 -3.50 1.48
C TRP A 95 8.38 -5.01 1.74
N PHE A 96 9.52 -5.68 1.81
CA PHE A 96 9.59 -7.08 2.23
C PHE A 96 10.58 -7.28 3.38
N LYS A 97 10.43 -8.40 4.08
CA LYS A 97 11.39 -8.92 5.06
C LYS A 97 11.28 -10.44 5.18
N HIS A 98 12.27 -11.02 5.85
CA HIS A 98 12.15 -12.37 6.37
C HIS A 98 11.83 -12.31 7.87
N TRP A 99 10.98 -13.23 8.34
CA TRP A 99 10.60 -13.34 9.74
C TRP A 99 10.74 -14.78 10.20
N GLN A 100 11.43 -15.00 11.33
CA GLN A 100 11.56 -16.33 11.89
C GLN A 100 10.34 -16.65 12.76
N THR A 101 9.65 -17.75 12.45
CA THR A 101 8.51 -18.26 13.21
C THR A 101 8.97 -18.82 14.57
N SER A 102 8.01 -19.05 15.47
CA SER A 102 8.30 -19.63 16.79
C SER A 102 8.89 -21.05 16.75
N ASP A 103 8.67 -21.79 15.67
CA ASP A 103 9.28 -23.11 15.40
C ASP A 103 10.58 -23.03 14.57
N GLY A 104 11.12 -21.82 14.34
CA GLY A 104 12.43 -21.59 13.74
C GLY A 104 12.47 -21.51 12.22
N ARG A 105 11.33 -21.65 11.53
CA ARG A 105 11.23 -21.54 10.07
C ARG A 105 11.33 -20.08 9.62
N GLN A 106 11.83 -19.86 8.41
CA GLN A 106 11.87 -18.53 7.81
C GLN A 106 10.63 -18.29 6.95
N ALA A 107 9.85 -17.28 7.31
CA ALA A 107 8.72 -16.79 6.54
C ALA A 107 9.13 -15.60 5.68
N ARG A 108 8.58 -15.55 4.47
CA ARG A 108 8.66 -14.40 3.56
C ARG A 108 7.47 -13.49 3.81
N VAL A 109 7.74 -12.23 4.15
CA VAL A 109 6.69 -11.25 4.45
C VAL A 109 6.81 -10.09 3.48
N PHE A 110 5.74 -9.85 2.74
CA PHE A 110 5.54 -8.62 1.98
C PHE A 110 4.45 -7.80 2.67
N HIS A 111 4.65 -6.50 2.76
CA HIS A 111 3.68 -5.58 3.31
C HIS A 111 3.51 -4.39 2.38
N SER A 112 2.25 -3.96 2.20
CA SER A 112 1.92 -2.70 1.55
C SER A 112 0.88 -1.95 2.36
N THR A 113 1.04 -0.64 2.45
CA THR A 113 0.06 0.26 3.07
C THR A 113 -0.97 0.79 2.08
N MET A 114 -0.77 0.52 0.78
CA MET A 114 -1.78 0.70 -0.27
C MET A 114 -2.68 -0.53 -0.34
N GLY A 115 -3.88 -0.36 -0.90
CA GLY A 115 -4.83 -1.47 -1.04
C GLY A 115 -6.28 -1.08 -0.79
N SER A 116 -6.60 0.21 -0.85
CA SER A 116 -7.98 0.63 -0.99
C SER A 116 -8.58 0.01 -2.26
N ALA A 117 -9.90 -0.15 -2.29
CA ALA A 117 -10.55 -0.74 -3.44
C ALA A 117 -10.26 0.07 -4.73
N HIS A 118 -10.15 1.40 -4.64
CA HIS A 118 -9.76 2.24 -5.76
C HIS A 118 -8.30 2.05 -6.16
N ASP A 119 -7.37 1.85 -5.22
CA ASP A 119 -5.96 1.66 -5.56
C ASP A 119 -5.76 0.43 -6.47
N LEU A 120 -6.56 -0.63 -6.25
CA LEU A 120 -6.52 -1.84 -7.08
C LEU A 120 -7.02 -1.63 -8.51
N GLN A 121 -7.53 -0.44 -8.87
CA GLN A 121 -7.73 -0.07 -10.27
C GLN A 121 -6.38 0.12 -10.98
N SER A 122 -5.32 0.51 -10.28
CA SER A 122 -3.96 0.60 -10.84
C SER A 122 -3.47 -0.79 -11.27
N PRO A 123 -3.11 -0.98 -12.55
CA PRO A 123 -2.47 -2.22 -13.00
C PRO A 123 -1.07 -2.38 -12.38
N GLY A 124 -0.37 -1.29 -12.11
CA GLY A 124 0.93 -1.28 -11.43
C GLY A 124 0.85 -1.87 -10.03
N LEU A 125 -0.10 -1.39 -9.21
CA LEU A 125 -0.30 -1.92 -7.86
C LEU A 125 -0.73 -3.39 -7.88
N ARG A 126 -1.67 -3.77 -8.77
CA ARG A 126 -2.08 -5.17 -8.92
C ARG A 126 -0.89 -6.08 -9.26
N ARG A 127 -0.01 -5.64 -10.17
CA ARG A 127 1.20 -6.38 -10.51
C ARG A 127 2.15 -6.53 -9.33
N LEU A 128 2.36 -5.47 -8.56
CA LEU A 128 3.18 -5.51 -7.35
C LEU A 128 2.66 -6.58 -6.37
N VAL A 129 1.37 -6.57 -6.07
CA VAL A 129 0.74 -7.51 -5.13
C VAL A 129 0.78 -8.95 -5.66
N ILE A 130 0.48 -9.15 -6.95
CA ILE A 130 0.52 -10.49 -7.58
C ILE A 130 1.95 -11.04 -7.57
N ASN A 131 2.95 -10.24 -7.97
CA ASN A 131 4.35 -10.64 -7.93
C ASN A 131 4.81 -10.97 -6.50
N ALA A 132 4.38 -10.18 -5.51
CA ALA A 132 4.65 -10.46 -4.10
C ALA A 132 4.06 -11.79 -3.64
N ALA A 133 2.87 -12.16 -4.12
CA ALA A 133 2.27 -13.47 -3.84
C ALA A 133 3.09 -14.61 -4.45
N TYR A 134 3.52 -14.50 -5.72
CA TYR A 134 4.42 -15.47 -6.35
C TYR A 134 5.74 -15.60 -5.56
N TRP A 135 6.35 -14.49 -5.16
CA TRP A 135 7.55 -14.49 -4.34
C TRP A 135 7.32 -15.13 -2.96
N GLY A 136 6.19 -14.85 -2.31
CA GLY A 136 5.83 -15.47 -1.03
C GLY A 136 5.72 -17.00 -1.11
N MET A 137 5.29 -17.53 -2.25
CA MET A 137 5.18 -18.97 -2.52
C MET A 137 6.47 -19.63 -3.05
N GLY A 138 7.56 -18.88 -3.24
CA GLY A 138 8.79 -19.42 -3.82
C GLY A 138 8.68 -19.73 -5.33
N MET A 139 7.81 -19.00 -6.03
CA MET A 139 7.51 -19.18 -7.45
C MET A 139 8.08 -18.05 -8.30
N GLU A 140 9.26 -17.53 -7.97
CA GLU A 140 9.89 -16.42 -8.69
C GLU A 140 10.10 -16.73 -10.19
N SER A 141 10.33 -18.00 -10.54
CA SER A 141 10.45 -18.46 -11.93
C SER A 141 9.17 -18.27 -12.76
N ALA A 142 8.01 -18.12 -12.11
CA ALA A 142 6.74 -17.86 -12.78
C ALA A 142 6.48 -16.36 -12.98
N ILE A 143 7.26 -15.47 -12.35
CA ILE A 143 7.08 -14.02 -12.49
C ILE A 143 7.61 -13.58 -13.86
N THR A 144 6.74 -12.95 -14.66
CA THR A 144 7.10 -12.41 -15.97
C THR A 144 6.57 -10.99 -16.09
N PRO A 145 7.28 -10.07 -16.78
CA PRO A 145 6.90 -8.66 -16.85
C PRO A 145 5.53 -8.43 -17.48
N THR A 146 5.05 -9.37 -18.30
CA THR A 146 3.81 -9.29 -19.07
C THR A 146 2.69 -10.20 -18.53
N ARG A 147 2.88 -10.87 -17.37
CA ARG A 147 1.83 -11.74 -16.80
C ARG A 147 0.56 -10.94 -16.59
N SER A 148 -0.61 -11.48 -16.92
CA SER A 148 -1.86 -10.74 -16.79
C SER A 148 -2.13 -10.38 -15.33
N VAL A 149 -2.52 -9.13 -15.12
CA VAL A 149 -3.03 -8.58 -13.86
C VAL A 149 -4.43 -7.98 -14.06
N GLY A 150 -5.08 -8.39 -15.16
CA GLY A 150 -6.40 -7.94 -15.55
C GLY A 150 -7.44 -8.23 -14.48
N ILE A 151 -8.44 -7.36 -14.39
CA ILE A 151 -9.60 -7.60 -13.53
C ILE A 151 -10.37 -8.79 -14.12
N VAL A 152 -10.75 -9.73 -13.26
CA VAL A 152 -11.69 -10.79 -13.63
C VAL A 152 -13.11 -10.29 -13.33
N GLY A 153 -13.93 -10.18 -14.37
CA GLY A 153 -15.31 -9.66 -14.25
C GLY A 153 -15.38 -8.13 -14.19
N THR A 154 -16.36 -7.60 -13.44
CA THR A 154 -16.56 -6.16 -13.27
C THR A 154 -15.95 -5.69 -11.96
N TYR A 155 -15.16 -4.61 -12.01
CA TYR A 155 -14.58 -3.99 -10.83
C TYR A 155 -14.89 -2.48 -10.82
N GLN A 156 -15.96 -2.14 -10.10
CA GLN A 156 -16.43 -0.77 -9.89
C GLN A 156 -16.55 -0.56 -8.37
N PRO A 157 -15.41 -0.35 -7.68
CA PRO A 157 -15.43 -0.11 -6.25
C PRO A 157 -16.24 1.14 -5.92
N LEU A 158 -16.88 1.13 -4.74
CA LEU A 158 -17.56 2.30 -4.20
C LEU A 158 -16.53 3.25 -3.56
N GLU A 159 -16.93 4.51 -3.40
CA GLU A 159 -16.19 5.45 -2.57
C GLU A 159 -16.01 4.93 -1.14
N SER A 160 -14.89 5.32 -0.52
CA SER A 160 -14.59 4.95 0.86
C SER A 160 -15.67 5.45 1.81
N GLY A 161 -16.15 4.56 2.68
CA GLY A 161 -17.21 4.85 3.63
C GLY A 161 -18.45 3.99 3.40
N PHE A 162 -19.51 4.26 4.14
CA PHE A 162 -20.80 3.61 3.91
C PHE A 162 -21.49 4.27 2.72
N ASN A 163 -22.22 3.48 1.93
CA ASN A 163 -23.09 4.02 0.89
C ASN A 163 -24.35 4.64 1.53
N TYR A 164 -24.16 5.73 2.28
CA TYR A 164 -25.21 6.43 3.02
C TYR A 164 -26.36 6.83 2.10
N LYS A 165 -26.07 7.23 0.85
CA LYS A 165 -27.09 7.53 -0.16
C LYS A 165 -28.01 6.35 -0.43
N LYS A 166 -27.46 5.15 -0.68
CA LYS A 166 -28.26 3.92 -0.89
C LYS A 166 -28.99 3.50 0.38
N LEU A 167 -28.39 3.72 1.55
CA LEU A 167 -28.99 3.42 2.85
C LEU A 167 -30.05 4.46 3.27
N GLY A 168 -30.26 5.54 2.51
CA GLY A 168 -31.16 6.63 2.88
C GLY A 168 -30.70 7.41 4.11
N VAL A 169 -29.43 7.27 4.50
CA VAL A 169 -28.86 7.99 5.64
C VAL A 169 -28.53 9.40 5.22
N VAL A 170 -29.21 10.36 5.82
CA VAL A 170 -28.97 11.79 5.61
C VAL A 170 -28.30 12.34 6.87
N PRO A 171 -27.10 12.96 6.77
CA PRO A 171 -26.48 13.62 7.90
C PRO A 171 -27.44 14.65 8.50
N LYS A 172 -27.59 14.62 9.82
CA LYS A 172 -28.37 15.62 10.55
C LYS A 172 -27.46 16.27 11.60
N PRO A 173 -27.60 17.59 11.84
CA PRO A 173 -26.95 18.20 12.98
C PRO A 173 -27.42 17.53 14.28
N VAL A 174 -26.61 17.59 15.34
CA VAL A 174 -26.94 17.03 16.67
C VAL A 174 -28.31 17.51 17.17
N SER A 175 -28.71 18.73 16.81
CA SER A 175 -30.02 19.31 17.16
C SER A 175 -31.24 18.54 16.64
N ALA A 176 -31.09 17.66 15.65
CA ALA A 176 -32.19 16.89 15.06
C ALA A 176 -32.56 15.60 15.82
N TYR A 177 -31.77 15.20 16.82
CA TYR A 177 -31.95 13.95 17.59
C TYR A 177 -32.47 14.19 19.01
N LYS A 178 -33.07 15.36 19.26
CA LYS A 178 -33.73 15.70 20.52
C LYS A 178 -35.18 15.26 20.52
#